data_AF-A0A1V8URX0-F1
#
_entry.id   AF-A0A1V8URX0-F1
#
_cell.length_a   1.000
_cell.length_b   1.000
_cell.length_c   1.000
_cell.angle_alpha   90.00
_cell.angle_beta   90.00
_cell.angle_gamma   90.00
#
_symmetry.space_group_name_H-M   'P 1'
#
loop_
_entity.id
_entity.type
_entity.pdbx_description
1 polymer ?
#
loop_
_entity_poly.entity_id
_entity_poly.type
_entity_poly.pdbx_seq_one_letter_code
_entity_poly.pdbx_strand_id
1 'polypeptide(L)'
;MANPRIEEVDDVSDPEEVDLEEAFDFARPGQNTLAPASDPFQSRLDPDFMQQMLANQGGANPQVSEKERLQRERQATESAKQYQCLYPVYFDASRSREEGRRVKMEDAVDCPLAREIVEALQYIGDSQNIPFRVVFEPHKSHPKDWANPGRIRVLVKKDGKAVDRNVKNKHHLYKLVADYLKAHPTNENSPMKMQMRGLPPQKEKIPPPAVPRGFKISSILPLHSPALSGGGISDNMMQDMMKELQSAGGGQGMPSLPAGLSSMMGGGGGGGGAGGGGAVQKKDKKKR
;
A
#
# COMPACT_ATOMS: atom_id res chain seq x y z
N MET A 1 -12.69 46.84 -38.82
CA MET A 1 -12.57 45.67 -37.91
C MET A 1 -12.63 44.43 -38.79
N ALA A 2 -11.51 43.74 -38.94
CA ALA A 2 -11.39 42.59 -39.84
C ALA A 2 -11.96 41.34 -39.16
N ASN A 3 -12.77 40.58 -39.89
CA ASN A 3 -13.39 39.34 -39.42
C ASN A 3 -12.36 38.22 -39.32
N PRO A 4 -12.40 37.35 -38.29
CA PRO A 4 -11.53 36.18 -38.20
C PRO A 4 -11.94 35.12 -39.22
N ARG A 5 -10.96 34.63 -39.97
CA ARG A 5 -11.06 33.56 -40.98
C ARG A 5 -10.64 32.25 -40.30
N ILE A 6 -11.50 31.24 -40.33
CA ILE A 6 -11.19 29.89 -39.83
C ILE A 6 -10.43 29.16 -40.93
N GLU A 7 -9.25 28.67 -40.58
CA GLU A 7 -8.39 27.84 -41.42
C GLU A 7 -8.84 26.38 -41.22
N GLU A 8 -9.22 25.71 -42.31
CA GLU A 8 -9.58 24.29 -42.31
C GLU A 8 -8.28 23.46 -42.25
N VAL A 9 -8.24 22.46 -41.37
CA VAL A 9 -7.13 21.51 -41.27
C VAL A 9 -7.64 20.19 -41.82
N ASP A 10 -7.12 19.80 -42.97
CA ASP A 10 -7.46 18.56 -43.66
C ASP A 10 -6.95 17.31 -42.93
N ASP A 11 -7.79 16.29 -42.97
CA ASP A 11 -7.66 14.85 -42.71
C ASP A 11 -6.28 14.29 -42.33
N VAL A 12 -6.21 13.72 -41.12
CA VAL A 12 -5.20 12.72 -40.75
C VAL A 12 -5.92 11.44 -40.32
N SER A 13 -6.01 10.54 -41.30
CA SER A 13 -6.02 9.07 -41.22
C SER A 13 -6.80 8.41 -40.09
N ASP A 14 -7.99 7.91 -40.45
CA ASP A 14 -8.77 6.92 -39.73
C ASP A 14 -7.94 5.65 -39.45
N PRO A 15 -7.75 5.20 -38.19
CA PRO A 15 -7.12 3.92 -37.91
C PRO A 15 -8.06 2.78 -38.33
N GLU A 16 -7.57 1.90 -39.20
CA GLU A 16 -8.28 0.73 -39.73
C GLU A 16 -9.06 -0.03 -38.63
N GLU A 17 -10.34 -0.27 -38.89
CA GLU A 17 -11.22 -1.07 -38.05
C GLU A 17 -10.68 -2.50 -37.97
N VAL A 18 -10.13 -2.86 -36.82
CA VAL A 18 -9.87 -4.27 -36.49
C VAL A 18 -11.19 -4.99 -36.30
N ASP A 19 -11.49 -5.92 -37.21
CA ASP A 19 -12.68 -6.74 -37.22
C ASP A 19 -12.81 -7.55 -35.92
N LEU A 20 -13.85 -7.26 -35.15
CA LEU A 20 -14.07 -7.78 -33.78
C LEU A 20 -14.60 -9.22 -33.76
N GLU A 21 -14.78 -9.89 -34.91
CA GLU A 21 -15.23 -11.28 -34.95
C GLU A 21 -14.12 -12.32 -34.73
N GLU A 22 -12.83 -11.99 -34.94
CA GLU A 22 -11.72 -12.94 -34.75
C GLU A 22 -11.25 -13.04 -33.28
N ALA A 23 -11.60 -12.05 -32.44
CA ALA A 23 -11.23 -12.01 -31.02
C ALA A 23 -12.17 -12.82 -30.10
N PHE A 24 -13.25 -13.41 -30.63
CA PHE A 24 -14.27 -14.15 -29.87
C PHE A 24 -14.29 -15.66 -30.14
N ASP A 25 -13.28 -16.24 -30.78
CA ASP A 25 -13.23 -17.68 -31.06
C ASP A 25 -12.46 -18.51 -30.00
N PHE A 26 -11.90 -17.87 -28.96
CA PHE A 26 -11.17 -18.58 -27.90
C PHE A 26 -12.06 -19.19 -26.80
N ALA A 27 -13.39 -19.10 -26.92
CA ALA A 27 -14.33 -19.46 -25.84
C ALA A 27 -15.53 -20.30 -26.28
N ARG A 28 -15.37 -21.23 -27.22
CA ARG A 28 -16.36 -22.31 -27.44
C ARG A 28 -15.94 -23.62 -26.76
N PRO A 29 -16.68 -24.10 -25.74
CA PRO A 29 -16.57 -25.48 -25.31
C PRO A 29 -17.28 -26.37 -26.35
N GLY A 30 -16.50 -27.10 -27.15
CA GLY A 30 -17.01 -28.13 -28.05
C GLY A 30 -17.67 -29.26 -27.27
N GLN A 31 -18.93 -29.54 -27.57
CA GLN A 31 -19.73 -30.61 -26.99
C GLN A 31 -19.65 -31.88 -27.84
N ASN A 32 -19.66 -33.03 -27.14
CA ASN A 32 -19.96 -34.41 -27.57
C ASN A 32 -18.86 -35.13 -28.37
N THR A 33 -18.36 -36.25 -27.85
CA THR A 33 -19.14 -37.50 -27.78
C THR A 33 -18.77 -38.38 -26.58
N LEU A 34 -19.79 -38.85 -25.85
CA LEU A 34 -19.71 -39.92 -24.86
C LEU A 34 -20.06 -41.25 -25.56
N ALA A 35 -19.23 -42.28 -25.34
CA ALA A 35 -19.58 -43.69 -25.54
C ALA A 35 -19.33 -44.48 -24.24
N PRO A 36 -20.09 -45.55 -23.93
CA PRO A 36 -20.17 -46.09 -22.58
C PRO A 36 -19.23 -47.29 -22.30
N ALA A 37 -18.79 -47.34 -21.03
CA ALA A 37 -18.40 -48.45 -20.14
C ALA A 37 -17.75 -49.76 -20.67
N SER A 38 -16.57 -50.09 -20.14
CA SER A 38 -16.24 -51.42 -19.57
C SER A 38 -14.98 -51.36 -18.67
N ASP A 39 -15.10 -51.91 -17.46
CA ASP A 39 -14.05 -52.22 -16.47
C ASP A 39 -13.08 -53.35 -16.93
N PRO A 40 -12.04 -53.78 -16.18
CA PRO A 40 -11.25 -53.17 -15.09
C PRO A 40 -9.71 -53.33 -15.27
N PHE A 41 -8.92 -52.69 -14.39
CA PHE A 41 -7.55 -53.08 -13.97
C PHE A 41 -6.45 -53.18 -15.05
N GLN A 42 -5.48 -52.26 -15.03
CA GLN A 42 -4.05 -52.57 -14.81
C GLN A 42 -3.16 -51.32 -14.87
N SER A 43 -2.33 -51.19 -13.85
CA SER A 43 -1.33 -50.15 -13.64
C SER A 43 -0.19 -50.27 -14.66
N ARG A 44 -0.09 -49.33 -15.61
CA ARG A 44 1.16 -48.97 -16.27
C ARG A 44 1.18 -47.47 -16.48
N LEU A 45 1.91 -46.77 -15.61
CA LEU A 45 2.31 -45.39 -15.87
C LEU A 45 3.40 -45.46 -16.95
N ASP A 46 3.11 -44.94 -18.14
CA ASP A 46 4.09 -44.83 -19.23
C ASP A 46 5.27 -43.95 -18.79
N PRO A 47 6.53 -44.41 -18.94
CA PRO A 47 7.72 -43.63 -18.61
C PRO A 47 7.77 -42.29 -19.35
N ASP A 48 7.30 -42.24 -20.60
CA ASP A 48 7.27 -41.03 -21.42
C ASP A 48 6.28 -39.98 -20.89
N PHE A 49 5.18 -40.40 -20.26
CA PHE A 49 4.23 -39.47 -19.64
C PHE A 49 4.84 -38.81 -18.39
N MET A 50 5.65 -39.55 -17.63
CA MET A 50 6.37 -39.00 -16.47
C MET A 50 7.54 -38.10 -16.90
N GLN A 51 8.25 -38.45 -17.98
CA GLN A 51 9.33 -37.63 -18.56
C GLN A 51 8.78 -36.30 -19.12
N GLN A 52 7.60 -36.31 -19.74
CA GLN A 52 6.95 -35.11 -20.25
C GLN A 52 6.39 -34.22 -19.13
N MET A 53 5.93 -34.81 -18.02
CA MET A 53 5.54 -34.05 -16.82
C MET A 53 6.75 -33.44 -16.09
N LEU A 54 7.92 -34.08 -16.16
CA LEU A 54 9.16 -33.56 -15.57
C LEU A 54 9.82 -32.50 -16.47
N ALA A 55 9.72 -32.62 -17.79
CA ALA A 55 10.17 -31.60 -18.74
C ALA A 55 9.31 -30.32 -18.67
N ASN A 56 8.02 -30.44 -18.34
CA ASN A 56 7.12 -29.29 -18.10
C ASN A 56 7.17 -28.76 -16.64
N GLN A 57 7.90 -29.42 -15.74
CA GLN A 57 8.20 -28.93 -14.38
C GLN A 57 9.40 -27.96 -14.33
N GLY A 58 9.96 -27.58 -15.48
CA GLY A 58 10.80 -26.39 -15.63
C GLY A 58 9.99 -25.11 -15.85
N GLY A 59 8.67 -25.15 -15.62
CA GLY A 59 7.75 -24.01 -15.73
C GLY A 59 8.10 -22.89 -14.76
N ALA A 60 9.11 -22.11 -15.10
CA ALA A 60 9.25 -20.75 -14.66
C ALA A 60 7.92 -20.06 -14.94
N ASN A 61 7.19 -19.80 -13.86
CA ASN A 61 6.11 -18.83 -13.78
C ASN A 61 6.45 -17.66 -14.74
N PRO A 62 5.63 -17.31 -15.75
CA PRO A 62 6.01 -16.28 -16.70
C PRO A 62 6.31 -15.02 -15.89
N GLN A 63 7.60 -14.69 -15.75
CA GLN A 63 8.07 -13.51 -15.04
C GLN A 63 7.69 -12.33 -15.92
N VAL A 64 6.45 -11.90 -15.79
CA VAL A 64 5.95 -10.64 -16.38
C VAL A 64 6.98 -9.58 -16.04
N SER A 65 7.51 -8.91 -17.06
CA SER A 65 8.61 -7.98 -16.85
C SER A 65 8.19 -6.90 -15.86
N GLU A 66 9.14 -6.40 -15.06
CA GLU A 66 8.84 -5.34 -14.07
C GLU A 66 8.18 -4.12 -14.74
N LYS A 67 8.60 -3.81 -15.97
CA LYS A 67 8.03 -2.74 -16.80
C LYS A 67 6.55 -2.98 -17.12
N GLU A 68 6.16 -4.18 -17.55
CA GLU A 68 4.77 -4.53 -17.84
C GLU A 68 3.90 -4.51 -16.57
N ARG A 69 4.43 -4.97 -15.43
CA ARG A 69 3.73 -4.92 -14.14
C ARG A 69 3.41 -3.48 -13.74
N LEU A 70 4.39 -2.59 -13.85
CA LEU A 70 4.22 -1.16 -13.57
C LEU A 70 3.23 -0.49 -14.53
N GLN A 71 3.25 -0.85 -15.82
CA GLN A 71 2.28 -0.34 -16.80
C GLN A 71 0.85 -0.78 -16.46
N ARG A 72 0.65 -2.06 -16.10
CA ARG A 72 -0.66 -2.58 -15.71
C ARG A 72 -1.18 -1.90 -14.45
N GLU A 73 -0.32 -1.68 -13.46
CA GLU A 73 -0.67 -0.94 -12.24
C GLU A 73 -1.08 0.51 -12.56
N ARG A 74 -0.33 1.21 -13.41
CA ARG A 74 -0.69 2.56 -13.88
C ARG A 74 -2.05 2.55 -14.58
N GLN A 75 -2.29 1.65 -15.54
CA GLN A 75 -3.58 1.54 -16.23
C GLN A 75 -4.74 1.22 -15.27
N ALA A 76 -4.52 0.35 -14.28
CA ALA A 76 -5.50 0.06 -13.25
C ALA A 76 -5.82 1.30 -12.39
N THR A 77 -4.80 2.08 -11.99
CA THR A 77 -5.01 3.31 -11.22
C THR A 77 -5.72 4.41 -12.03
N GLU A 78 -5.39 4.53 -13.32
CA GLU A 78 -6.02 5.48 -14.25
C GLU A 78 -7.50 5.15 -14.48
N SER A 79 -7.81 3.89 -14.81
CA SER A 79 -9.20 3.45 -15.02
C SER A 79 -10.05 3.53 -13.75
N ALA A 80 -9.43 3.38 -12.57
CA ALA A 80 -10.08 3.51 -11.28
C ALA A 80 -10.31 4.97 -10.83
N LYS A 81 -9.88 6.00 -11.57
CA LYS A 81 -10.13 7.41 -11.22
C LYS A 81 -11.62 7.73 -10.99
N GLN A 82 -12.50 7.08 -11.74
CA GLN A 82 -13.97 7.20 -11.64
C GLN A 82 -14.58 6.38 -10.48
N TYR A 83 -13.81 5.48 -9.85
CA TYR A 83 -14.31 4.62 -8.78
C TYR A 83 -14.52 5.42 -7.51
N GLN A 84 -15.40 4.92 -6.65
CA GLN A 84 -15.70 5.59 -5.40
C GLN A 84 -14.58 5.35 -4.36
N CYS A 85 -14.11 6.43 -3.74
CA CYS A 85 -13.07 6.35 -2.71
C CYS A 85 -13.64 6.01 -1.34
N LEU A 86 -12.99 5.11 -0.62
CA LEU A 86 -13.12 4.84 0.80
C LEU A 86 -11.80 5.21 1.49
N TYR A 87 -11.91 5.75 2.70
CA TYR A 87 -10.78 6.06 3.57
C TYR A 87 -11.08 5.56 4.98
N PRO A 88 -10.06 5.21 5.78
CA PRO A 88 -10.24 4.80 7.18
C PRO A 88 -11.05 5.78 8.02
N VAL A 89 -10.75 7.08 7.90
CA VAL A 89 -11.44 8.17 8.64
C VAL A 89 -12.97 8.18 8.47
N TYR A 90 -13.51 7.53 7.44
CA TYR A 90 -14.96 7.44 7.24
C TYR A 90 -15.66 6.62 8.31
N PHE A 91 -14.94 5.69 8.94
CA PHE A 91 -15.42 4.72 9.92
C PHE A 91 -14.91 5.01 11.33
N ASP A 92 -14.10 6.06 11.52
CA ASP A 92 -13.42 6.35 12.78
C ASP A 92 -14.37 6.98 13.82
N ALA A 93 -14.53 6.33 14.97
CA ALA A 93 -15.37 6.77 16.07
C ALA A 93 -14.83 8.02 16.78
N SER A 94 -13.51 8.24 16.76
CA SER A 94 -12.87 9.42 17.37
C SER A 94 -13.11 10.73 16.60
N ARG A 95 -13.67 10.63 15.38
CA ARG A 95 -13.89 11.75 14.45
C ARG A 95 -15.34 12.14 14.38
N SER A 96 -15.62 13.44 14.35
CA SER A 96 -16.94 13.96 13.99
C SER A 96 -17.21 13.81 12.48
N ARG A 97 -18.45 14.11 12.06
CA ARG A 97 -18.81 14.15 10.63
C ARG A 97 -18.07 15.25 9.88
N GLU A 98 -17.81 16.38 10.55
CA GLU A 98 -17.02 17.49 10.00
C GLU A 98 -15.54 17.11 9.89
N GLU A 99 -15.04 16.24 10.76
CA GLU A 99 -13.66 15.77 10.76
C GLU A 99 -13.40 14.65 9.75
N GLY A 100 -14.44 14.06 9.16
CA GLY A 100 -14.30 13.10 8.06
C GLY A 100 -15.19 11.87 8.17
N ARG A 101 -15.72 11.57 9.36
CA ARG A 101 -16.60 10.42 9.58
C ARG A 101 -17.81 10.48 8.65
N ARG A 102 -18.13 9.35 8.00
CA ARG A 102 -19.27 9.25 7.08
C ARG A 102 -20.39 8.38 7.63
N VAL A 103 -20.05 7.40 8.47
CA VAL A 103 -21.02 6.54 9.16
C VAL A 103 -21.62 7.25 10.38
N LYS A 104 -22.68 6.65 10.94
CA LYS A 104 -23.24 7.08 12.23
C LYS A 104 -22.30 6.68 13.35
N MET A 105 -22.43 7.30 14.51
CA MET A 105 -21.59 6.98 15.67
C MET A 105 -21.74 5.50 16.09
N GLU A 106 -22.95 4.96 16.04
CA GLU A 106 -23.26 3.53 16.34
C GLU A 106 -22.58 2.52 15.40
N ASP A 107 -22.17 2.97 14.21
CA ASP A 107 -21.51 2.15 13.19
C ASP A 107 -20.01 2.44 13.10
N ALA A 108 -19.51 3.41 13.87
CA ALA A 108 -18.11 3.78 13.85
C ALA A 108 -17.30 2.84 14.75
N VAL A 109 -16.03 2.64 14.41
CA VAL A 109 -15.08 1.78 15.13
C VAL A 109 -13.85 2.58 15.52
N ASP A 110 -13.14 2.10 16.54
CA ASP A 110 -11.89 2.69 16.96
C ASP A 110 -10.72 2.27 16.06
N CYS A 111 -9.88 3.23 15.70
CA CYS A 111 -8.65 3.03 14.94
C CYS A 111 -8.79 2.20 13.64
N PRO A 112 -9.79 2.45 12.76
CA PRO A 112 -9.95 1.67 11.53
C PRO A 112 -8.69 1.75 10.65
N LEU A 113 -8.31 0.64 10.02
CA LEU A 113 -7.18 0.60 9.09
C LEU A 113 -7.62 0.31 7.66
N ALA A 114 -6.89 0.85 6.68
CA ALA A 114 -7.24 0.67 5.27
C ALA A 114 -7.15 -0.80 4.82
N ARG A 115 -6.24 -1.59 5.42
CA ARG A 115 -6.10 -3.02 5.15
C ARG A 115 -7.34 -3.80 5.56
N GLU A 116 -7.93 -3.47 6.72
CA GLU A 116 -9.13 -4.13 7.23
C GLU A 116 -10.36 -3.78 6.38
N ILE A 117 -10.41 -2.58 5.79
CA ILE A 117 -11.45 -2.23 4.81
C ILE A 117 -11.30 -3.09 3.54
N VAL A 118 -10.08 -3.40 3.09
CA VAL A 118 -9.88 -4.32 1.96
C VAL A 118 -10.36 -5.73 2.32
N GLU A 119 -10.04 -6.22 3.52
CA GLU A 119 -10.54 -7.51 4.04
C GLU A 119 -12.08 -7.53 4.10
N ALA A 120 -12.70 -6.44 4.55
CA ALA A 120 -14.15 -6.29 4.56
C ALA A 120 -14.76 -6.40 3.15
N LEU A 121 -14.17 -5.72 2.17
CA LEU A 121 -14.64 -5.78 0.78
C LEU A 121 -14.48 -7.17 0.18
N GLN A 122 -13.40 -7.88 0.49
CA GLN A 122 -13.21 -9.28 0.09
C GLN A 122 -14.30 -10.16 0.70
N TYR A 123 -14.50 -10.09 2.01
CA TYR A 123 -15.54 -10.85 2.70
C TYR A 123 -16.95 -10.58 2.16
N ILE A 124 -17.31 -9.31 1.94
CA ILE A 124 -18.61 -8.94 1.37
C ILE A 124 -18.73 -9.45 -0.07
N GLY A 125 -17.64 -9.36 -0.85
CA GLY A 125 -17.59 -9.87 -2.22
C GLY A 125 -17.83 -11.37 -2.28
N ASP A 126 -17.16 -12.14 -1.42
CA ASP A 126 -17.29 -13.59 -1.36
C ASP A 126 -18.67 -14.01 -0.82
N SER A 127 -19.13 -13.39 0.26
CA SER A 127 -20.40 -13.74 0.92
C SER A 127 -21.64 -13.38 0.10
N GLN A 128 -21.58 -12.32 -0.72
CA GLN A 128 -22.70 -11.86 -1.55
C GLN A 128 -22.50 -12.15 -3.04
N ASN A 129 -21.44 -12.88 -3.40
CA ASN A 129 -21.05 -13.19 -4.79
C ASN A 129 -20.95 -11.94 -5.68
N ILE A 130 -20.26 -10.91 -5.17
CA ILE A 130 -20.04 -9.62 -5.84
C ILE A 130 -18.59 -9.53 -6.29
N PRO A 131 -18.30 -9.42 -7.60
CA PRO A 131 -16.94 -9.24 -8.10
C PRO A 131 -16.51 -7.78 -7.96
N PHE A 132 -16.21 -7.33 -6.72
CA PHE A 132 -15.77 -5.97 -6.49
C PHE A 132 -14.48 -5.66 -7.26
N ARG A 133 -14.52 -4.60 -8.07
CA ARG A 133 -13.32 -4.02 -8.67
C ARG A 133 -12.70 -3.04 -7.69
N VAL A 134 -11.60 -3.46 -7.06
CA VAL A 134 -10.91 -2.72 -6.00
C VAL A 134 -9.49 -2.36 -6.43
N VAL A 135 -9.10 -1.10 -6.19
CA VAL A 135 -7.72 -0.63 -6.28
C VAL A 135 -7.32 -0.09 -4.90
N PHE A 136 -6.26 -0.63 -4.34
CA PHE A 136 -5.74 -0.23 -3.03
C PHE A 136 -4.49 0.62 -3.19
N GLU A 137 -4.53 1.83 -2.64
CA GLU A 137 -3.45 2.81 -2.71
C GLU A 137 -2.95 3.10 -1.27
N PRO A 138 -1.96 2.34 -0.77
CA PRO A 138 -1.62 2.35 0.64
C PRO A 138 -1.02 3.68 1.12
N HIS A 139 -0.32 4.41 0.26
CA HIS A 139 0.36 5.65 0.63
C HIS A 139 -0.50 6.91 0.53
N LYS A 140 -1.79 6.80 0.15
CA LYS A 140 -2.67 7.96 -0.02
C LYS A 140 -3.51 8.19 1.22
N SER A 141 -3.30 9.32 1.90
CA SER A 141 -4.08 9.71 3.08
C SER A 141 -5.30 10.58 2.72
N HIS A 142 -6.28 10.63 3.62
CA HIS A 142 -7.34 11.62 3.54
C HIS A 142 -6.81 12.97 4.06
N PRO A 143 -7.19 14.13 3.48
CA PRO A 143 -6.67 15.44 3.92
C PRO A 143 -6.91 15.77 5.40
N LYS A 144 -8.00 15.23 5.98
CA LYS A 144 -8.35 15.40 7.40
C LYS A 144 -7.74 14.36 8.34
N ASP A 145 -7.01 13.38 7.79
CA ASP A 145 -6.38 12.31 8.55
C ASP A 145 -5.08 11.88 7.85
N TRP A 146 -4.07 12.74 7.98
CA TRP A 146 -2.77 12.55 7.34
C TRP A 146 -1.99 11.38 7.95
N ALA A 147 -2.25 11.05 9.22
CA ALA A 147 -1.52 10.05 10.00
C ALA A 147 -1.96 8.61 9.70
N ASN A 148 -3.17 8.38 9.19
CA ASN A 148 -3.68 7.05 8.85
C ASN A 148 -3.78 6.86 7.33
N PRO A 149 -2.66 6.55 6.64
CA PRO A 149 -2.64 6.42 5.18
C PRO A 149 -3.38 5.18 4.68
N GLY A 150 -4.02 5.35 3.53
CA GLY A 150 -4.64 4.28 2.77
C GLY A 150 -5.93 4.75 2.11
N ARG A 151 -5.98 4.62 0.78
CA ARG A 151 -7.18 4.89 -0.02
C ARG A 151 -7.59 3.63 -0.75
N ILE A 152 -8.87 3.31 -0.65
CA ILE A 152 -9.46 2.21 -1.40
C ILE A 152 -10.37 2.81 -2.45
N ARG A 153 -10.20 2.44 -3.71
CA ARG A 153 -11.10 2.77 -4.81
C ARG A 153 -11.91 1.54 -5.15
N VAL A 154 -13.23 1.65 -5.13
CA VAL A 154 -14.14 0.55 -5.40
C VAL A 154 -15.21 0.98 -6.40
N LEU A 155 -15.46 0.15 -7.41
CA LEU A 155 -16.53 0.39 -8.36
C LEU A 155 -17.87 -0.04 -7.77
N VAL A 156 -18.66 0.91 -7.28
CA VAL A 156 -20.02 0.70 -6.78
C VAL A 156 -21.06 1.19 -7.79
N LYS A 157 -20.76 2.31 -8.44
CA LYS A 157 -21.62 2.90 -9.47
C LYS A 157 -20.83 3.18 -10.74
N LYS A 158 -21.45 2.88 -11.87
CA LYS A 158 -21.01 3.24 -13.22
C LYS A 158 -22.16 3.97 -13.92
N ASP A 159 -21.89 5.13 -14.49
CA ASP A 159 -22.89 5.94 -15.21
C ASP A 159 -24.17 6.22 -14.39
N GLY A 160 -23.99 6.49 -13.09
CA GLY A 160 -25.07 6.77 -12.13
C GLY A 160 -25.82 5.55 -11.60
N LYS A 161 -25.67 4.38 -12.24
CA LYS A 161 -26.34 3.13 -11.88
C LYS A 161 -25.47 2.27 -10.97
N ALA A 162 -26.10 1.54 -10.05
CA ALA A 162 -25.40 0.55 -9.23
C ALA A 162 -24.89 -0.59 -10.13
N VAL A 163 -23.64 -1.01 -9.92
CA VAL A 163 -23.04 -2.12 -10.67
C VAL A 163 -23.63 -3.46 -10.22
N ASP A 164 -23.95 -3.57 -8.93
CA ASP A 164 -24.51 -4.78 -8.34
C ASP A 164 -25.82 -4.48 -7.61
N ARG A 165 -26.77 -5.43 -7.62
CA ARG A 165 -28.08 -5.29 -6.96
C ARG A 165 -27.99 -5.32 -5.43
N ASN A 166 -27.02 -6.05 -4.89
CA ASN A 166 -26.79 -6.18 -3.46
C ASN A 166 -26.16 -4.91 -2.89
N VAL A 167 -25.41 -4.13 -3.68
CA VAL A 167 -24.81 -2.85 -3.27
C VAL A 167 -25.41 -1.68 -4.03
N LYS A 168 -26.58 -1.21 -3.56
CA LYS A 168 -27.37 -0.15 -4.20
C LYS A 168 -26.64 1.20 -4.35
N ASN A 169 -25.85 1.59 -3.34
CA ASN A 169 -25.14 2.87 -3.34
C ASN A 169 -23.95 2.86 -2.38
N LYS A 170 -23.15 3.94 -2.42
CA LYS A 170 -21.97 4.12 -1.58
C LYS A 170 -22.28 4.09 -0.08
N HIS A 171 -23.43 4.63 0.33
CA HIS A 171 -23.82 4.63 1.74
C HIS A 171 -24.20 3.23 2.24
N HIS A 172 -24.83 2.41 1.39
CA HIS A 172 -25.10 1.01 1.69
C HIS A 172 -23.78 0.24 1.90
N LEU A 173 -22.80 0.46 1.02
CA LEU A 173 -21.47 -0.14 1.19
C LEU A 173 -20.81 0.27 2.51
N TYR A 174 -20.96 1.53 2.95
CA TYR A 174 -20.43 1.95 4.25
C TYR A 174 -21.02 1.14 5.40
N LYS A 175 -22.33 0.82 5.38
CA LYS A 175 -22.93 0.00 6.44
C LYS A 175 -22.36 -1.40 6.47
N LEU A 176 -22.25 -2.06 5.31
CA LEU A 176 -21.70 -3.40 5.21
C LEU A 176 -20.24 -3.46 5.70
N VAL A 177 -19.42 -2.47 5.32
CA VAL A 177 -18.04 -2.37 5.79
C VAL A 177 -17.98 -2.10 7.29
N ALA A 178 -18.81 -1.19 7.80
CA ALA A 178 -18.88 -0.89 9.23
C ALA A 178 -19.28 -2.12 10.07
N ASP A 179 -20.25 -2.90 9.61
CA ASP A 179 -20.68 -4.13 10.29
C ASP A 179 -19.54 -5.16 10.34
N TYR A 180 -18.79 -5.31 9.25
CA TYR A 180 -17.60 -6.16 9.25
C TYR A 180 -16.53 -5.67 10.23
N LEU A 181 -16.22 -4.37 10.21
CA LEU A 181 -15.19 -3.78 11.09
C LEU A 181 -15.59 -3.87 12.57
N LYS A 182 -16.88 -3.72 12.91
CA LYS A 182 -17.37 -3.95 14.29
C LYS A 182 -17.15 -5.39 14.75
N ALA A 183 -17.33 -6.36 13.84
CA ALA A 183 -17.07 -7.77 14.13
C ALA A 183 -15.58 -8.13 14.18
N HIS A 184 -14.71 -7.30 13.58
CA HIS A 184 -13.26 -7.50 13.51
C HIS A 184 -12.52 -6.25 14.01
N PRO A 185 -12.61 -5.93 15.31
CA PRO A 185 -12.02 -4.71 15.85
C PRO A 185 -10.50 -4.71 15.70
N THR A 186 -9.96 -3.53 15.38
CA THR A 186 -8.52 -3.31 15.22
C THR A 186 -7.78 -3.58 16.53
N ASN A 187 -6.65 -4.27 16.44
CA ASN A 187 -5.79 -4.57 17.59
C ASN A 187 -4.31 -4.29 17.27
N GLU A 188 -3.43 -4.46 18.26
CA GLU A 188 -1.99 -4.17 18.15
C GLU A 188 -1.29 -4.95 17.01
N ASN A 189 -1.84 -6.11 16.61
CA ASN A 189 -1.29 -6.92 15.51
C ASN A 189 -1.86 -6.54 14.14
N SER A 190 -2.95 -5.76 14.07
CA SER A 190 -3.58 -5.36 12.81
C SER A 190 -2.62 -4.66 11.83
N PRO A 191 -1.73 -3.74 12.27
CA PRO A 191 -0.73 -3.14 11.38
C PRO A 191 0.23 -4.16 10.74
N MET A 192 0.52 -5.26 11.42
CA MET A 192 1.44 -6.30 10.93
C MET A 192 0.85 -7.12 9.78
N LYS A 193 -0.47 -7.09 9.56
CA LYS A 193 -1.12 -7.77 8.43
C LYS A 193 -0.67 -7.21 7.07
N MET A 194 -0.20 -5.96 7.05
CA MET A 194 0.27 -5.29 5.85
C MET A 194 1.79 -5.08 5.93
N GLN A 195 2.54 -6.18 5.85
CA GLN A 195 3.99 -6.10 5.66
C GLN A 195 4.32 -5.74 4.21
N MET A 196 5.10 -4.68 4.01
CA MET A 196 5.62 -4.35 2.68
C MET A 196 6.61 -5.42 2.23
N ARG A 197 6.50 -5.87 0.98
CA ARG A 197 7.45 -6.82 0.38
C ARG A 197 8.85 -6.21 0.42
N GLY A 198 9.79 -6.90 1.07
CA GLY A 198 11.19 -6.49 1.17
C GLY A 198 11.58 -5.82 2.48
N LEU A 199 10.62 -5.47 3.35
CA LEU A 199 10.94 -5.09 4.73
C LEU A 199 11.06 -6.35 5.62
N PRO A 200 12.05 -6.40 6.52
CA PRO A 200 12.12 -7.50 7.49
C PRO A 200 10.86 -7.48 8.38
N PRO A 201 10.32 -8.67 8.74
CA PRO A 201 9.19 -8.74 9.65
C PRO A 201 9.60 -8.12 10.98
N GLN A 202 8.95 -7.02 11.37
CA GLN A 202 9.20 -6.39 12.66
C GLN A 202 8.64 -7.30 13.76
N LYS A 203 9.54 -7.87 14.57
CA LYS A 203 9.21 -8.78 15.68
C LYS A 203 8.84 -8.03 16.97
N GLU A 204 9.15 -6.74 17.04
CA GLU A 204 8.96 -5.92 18.24
C GLU A 204 7.62 -5.16 18.18
N LYS A 205 7.01 -4.98 19.36
CA LYS A 205 5.77 -4.22 19.49
C LYS A 205 6.03 -2.75 19.18
N ILE A 206 5.21 -2.19 18.29
CA ILE A 206 5.35 -0.79 17.86
C ILE A 206 4.73 0.08 18.96
N PRO A 207 5.49 1.02 19.55
CA PRO A 207 4.91 1.94 20.52
C PRO A 207 3.86 2.83 19.84
N PRO A 208 2.80 3.23 20.56
CA PRO A 208 1.82 4.16 20.02
C PRO A 208 2.51 5.49 19.62
N PRO A 209 2.00 6.18 18.59
CA PRO A 209 2.57 7.44 18.16
C PRO A 209 2.55 8.48 19.29
N ALA A 210 3.61 9.26 19.43
CA ALA A 210 3.63 10.39 20.36
C ALA A 210 2.72 11.51 19.81
N VAL A 211 1.51 11.64 20.36
CA VAL A 211 0.52 12.61 19.87
C VAL A 211 0.67 13.96 20.60
N PRO A 212 0.98 15.06 19.89
CA PRO A 212 1.02 16.39 20.50
C PRO A 212 -0.37 16.79 21.00
N ARG A 213 -0.43 17.58 22.08
CA ARG A 213 -1.72 18.05 22.62
C ARG A 213 -2.55 18.76 21.57
N GLY A 214 -3.83 18.40 21.48
CA GLY A 214 -4.78 18.98 20.53
C GLY A 214 -4.85 18.28 19.16
N PHE A 215 -3.89 17.42 18.84
CA PHE A 215 -3.97 16.57 17.66
C PHE A 215 -4.77 15.31 17.99
N LYS A 216 -5.70 14.95 17.11
CA LYS A 216 -6.40 13.68 17.16
C LYS A 216 -5.67 12.74 16.21
N ILE A 217 -4.93 11.79 16.76
CA ILE A 217 -4.21 10.74 16.02
C ILE A 217 -4.58 9.41 16.70
N SER A 218 -4.89 8.39 15.91
CA SER A 218 -5.25 7.06 16.41
C SER A 218 -4.08 6.41 17.13
N SER A 219 -4.36 5.61 18.15
CA SER A 219 -3.33 4.88 18.91
C SER A 219 -2.69 3.77 18.07
N ILE A 220 -3.43 3.21 17.13
CA ILE A 220 -2.97 2.19 16.18
C ILE A 220 -2.96 2.80 14.78
N LEU A 221 -1.80 2.71 14.12
CA LEU A 221 -1.56 3.22 12.77
C LEU A 221 -0.86 2.15 11.92
N PRO A 222 -1.00 2.19 10.58
CA PRO A 222 -0.28 1.26 9.71
C PRO A 222 1.24 1.54 9.75
N LEU A 223 2.06 0.51 9.47
CA LEU A 223 3.53 0.58 9.57
C LEU A 223 4.16 1.71 8.76
N HIS A 224 3.57 2.01 7.59
CA HIS A 224 4.02 3.08 6.70
C HIS A 224 3.38 4.44 7.01
N SER A 225 2.82 4.61 8.21
CA SER A 225 2.28 5.89 8.65
C SER A 225 3.38 6.96 8.77
N PRO A 226 3.17 8.16 8.19
CA PRO A 226 4.08 9.30 8.38
C PRO A 226 4.26 9.71 9.85
N ALA A 227 3.28 9.40 10.71
CA ALA A 227 3.33 9.73 12.14
C ALA A 227 4.18 8.73 12.96
N LEU A 228 4.38 7.50 12.46
CA LEU A 228 5.27 6.51 13.07
C LEU A 228 6.69 6.64 12.55
N SER A 229 6.86 6.90 11.24
CA SER A 229 8.19 7.03 10.62
C SER A 229 8.86 8.39 10.85
N GLY A 230 8.31 9.24 11.72
CA GLY A 230 8.95 10.50 12.12
C GLY A 230 9.06 11.56 11.03
N GLY A 231 8.07 11.68 10.13
CA GLY A 231 7.92 12.88 9.29
C GLY A 231 9.17 13.29 8.47
N GLY A 232 9.92 12.33 7.93
CA GLY A 232 10.86 12.60 6.82
C GLY A 232 12.36 12.63 7.14
N ILE A 233 12.78 12.60 8.40
CA ILE A 233 14.16 12.24 8.76
C ILE A 233 14.05 11.45 10.06
N SER A 234 14.25 10.13 10.02
CA SER A 234 14.46 9.39 11.26
C SER A 234 15.72 9.93 11.93
N ASP A 235 15.63 10.36 13.18
CA ASP A 235 16.81 10.64 14.04
C ASP A 235 17.77 9.42 14.11
N ASN A 236 17.28 8.24 13.71
CA ASN A 236 18.01 6.98 13.70
C ASN A 236 18.54 6.57 12.32
N MET A 237 18.48 7.39 11.27
CA MET A 237 18.96 6.99 9.93
C MET A 237 20.45 6.61 9.95
N MET A 238 21.25 7.38 10.71
CA MET A 238 22.67 7.08 10.94
C MET A 238 22.86 5.85 11.84
N GLN A 239 21.95 5.62 12.80
CA GLN A 239 22.04 4.52 13.74
C GLN A 239 21.64 3.20 13.09
N ASP A 240 20.59 3.18 12.28
CA ASP A 240 20.17 2.02 11.49
C ASP A 240 21.14 1.74 10.35
N MET A 241 21.69 2.77 9.67
CA MET A 241 22.77 2.58 8.69
C MET A 241 24.03 2.03 9.35
N MET A 242 24.42 2.52 10.53
CA MET A 242 25.59 2.04 11.26
C MET A 242 25.37 0.64 11.84
N LYS A 243 24.15 0.31 12.27
CA LYS A 243 23.75 -1.03 12.72
C LYS A 243 23.66 -2.01 11.57
N GLU A 244 23.22 -1.56 10.39
CA GLU A 244 23.23 -2.33 9.15
C GLU A 244 24.68 -2.56 8.67
N LEU A 245 25.54 -1.54 8.68
CA LEU A 245 26.97 -1.66 8.36
C LEU A 245 27.71 -2.60 9.35
N GLN A 246 27.33 -2.53 10.63
CA GLN A 246 27.88 -3.39 11.69
C GLN A 246 27.32 -4.83 11.61
N SER A 247 26.09 -5.00 11.13
CA SER A 247 25.46 -6.32 10.92
C SER A 247 25.84 -6.98 9.59
N ALA A 248 26.22 -6.19 8.58
CA ALA A 248 26.58 -6.65 7.24
C ALA A 248 28.09 -6.86 7.05
N GLY A 249 28.94 -6.58 8.05
CA GLY A 249 30.38 -6.53 7.81
C GLY A 249 31.30 -6.62 9.02
N GLY A 250 30.89 -7.28 10.09
CA GLY A 250 31.81 -7.81 11.10
C GLY A 250 32.53 -9.07 10.59
N GLY A 251 33.36 -8.95 9.56
CA GLY A 251 34.08 -10.11 9.02
C GLY A 251 34.89 -9.79 7.77
N GLN A 252 36.19 -9.53 7.96
CA GLN A 252 37.28 -9.66 6.99
C GLN A 252 37.17 -8.87 5.67
N GLY A 253 38.00 -7.82 5.56
CA GLY A 253 38.46 -7.32 4.25
C GLY A 253 38.26 -5.83 4.00
N MET A 254 38.81 -4.94 4.83
CA MET A 254 39.07 -3.56 4.41
C MET A 254 40.41 -3.52 3.66
N PRO A 255 40.44 -3.20 2.36
CA PRO A 255 41.69 -2.81 1.72
C PRO A 255 42.14 -1.49 2.37
N SER A 256 43.39 -1.49 2.80
CA SER A 256 44.13 -0.37 3.38
C SER A 256 43.67 0.99 2.86
N LEU A 257 43.08 1.79 3.75
CA LEU A 257 42.93 3.24 3.55
C LEU A 257 44.33 3.82 3.24
N PRO A 258 44.50 4.62 2.17
CA PRO A 258 45.79 5.19 1.82
C PRO A 258 46.29 6.08 2.97
N ALA A 259 47.56 5.91 3.33
CA ALA A 259 48.25 6.44 4.51
C ALA A 259 48.38 7.98 4.61
N GLY A 260 47.54 8.75 3.89
CA GLY A 260 47.62 10.21 3.82
C GLY A 260 46.72 10.99 4.78
N LEU A 261 45.64 10.40 5.32
CA LEU A 261 44.67 11.15 6.12
C LEU A 261 44.86 11.03 7.65
N SER A 262 45.68 10.07 8.10
CA SER A 262 45.97 9.90 9.53
C SER A 262 46.89 11.00 10.09
N SER A 263 47.55 11.77 9.22
CA SER A 263 48.47 12.85 9.64
C SER A 263 47.77 14.16 10.00
N MET A 264 46.45 14.29 9.78
CA MET A 264 45.71 15.53 10.04
C MET A 264 44.95 15.51 11.39
N MET A 265 44.87 14.36 12.07
CA MET A 265 44.10 14.23 13.32
C MET A 265 44.97 13.86 14.53
N GLY A 266 46.30 13.98 14.43
CA GLY A 266 47.24 13.46 15.43
C GLY A 266 48.43 14.37 15.77
N GLY A 267 48.32 15.70 15.62
CA GLY A 267 49.43 16.62 15.92
C GLY A 267 48.96 17.96 16.47
N GLY A 268 48.99 18.12 17.80
CA GLY A 268 48.63 19.39 18.45
C GLY A 268 48.77 19.35 19.96
N GLY A 269 49.91 18.85 20.47
CA GLY A 269 50.24 18.93 21.88
C GLY A 269 51.09 20.17 22.20
N GLY A 270 50.62 20.97 23.16
CA GLY A 270 51.49 21.68 24.12
C GLY A 270 51.77 23.17 23.88
N GLY A 271 51.32 24.01 24.80
CA GLY A 271 51.76 25.41 24.94
C GLY A 271 50.88 26.18 25.93
N GLY A 272 51.37 26.39 27.16
CA GLY A 272 50.59 26.92 28.30
C GLY A 272 50.42 28.44 28.33
N GLY A 273 49.67 28.92 29.33
CA GLY A 273 49.77 30.31 29.79
C GLY A 273 48.47 30.98 30.26
N ALA A 274 48.21 30.90 31.56
CA ALA A 274 47.73 31.97 32.45
C ALA A 274 46.35 32.65 32.24
N GLY A 275 45.51 32.53 33.27
CA GLY A 275 45.06 33.72 34.02
C GLY A 275 43.58 34.13 33.88
N GLY A 276 42.91 34.24 35.02
CA GLY A 276 41.80 35.20 35.19
C GLY A 276 40.45 34.60 35.57
N GLY A 277 40.17 34.51 36.88
CA GLY A 277 38.85 34.19 37.40
C GLY A 277 37.81 35.28 37.16
N GLY A 278 36.54 34.90 37.28
CA GLY A 278 35.42 35.84 37.22
C GLY A 278 34.06 35.15 37.20
N ALA A 279 33.59 34.74 38.38
CA ALA A 279 32.20 34.36 38.60
C ALA A 279 31.33 35.62 38.71
N VAL A 280 30.22 35.76 37.93
CA VAL A 280 29.05 36.59 38.33
C VAL A 280 27.73 36.07 37.72
N GLN A 281 26.96 35.43 38.60
CA GLN A 281 25.52 35.59 38.93
C GLN A 281 24.39 35.67 37.88
N LYS A 282 23.46 34.72 38.08
CA LYS A 282 21.99 34.80 38.03
C LYS A 282 21.41 36.21 38.21
N LYS A 283 20.37 36.53 37.42
CA LYS A 283 19.37 37.53 37.78
C LYS A 283 17.95 37.01 37.57
N ASP A 284 17.30 36.72 38.69
CA ASP A 284 15.87 36.50 38.86
C ASP A 284 15.05 37.68 38.31
N LYS A 285 13.90 37.39 37.69
CA LYS A 285 12.90 38.39 37.32
C LYS A 285 11.57 38.04 37.99
N LYS A 286 11.23 38.75 39.07
CA LYS A 286 9.89 38.75 39.68
C LYS A 286 9.51 40.16 40.15
N LYS A 287 8.30 40.56 39.75
CA LYS A 287 7.40 41.59 40.31
C LYS A 287 7.97 43.02 40.48
N ARG A 288 7.44 43.95 39.69
CA ARG A 288 6.26 44.77 40.04
C ARG A 288 5.69 45.42 38.80
#